data_AF-A0A9D6J242-F1
#
_entry.id   AF-A0A9D6J242-F1
#
_cell.length_a   1.000
_cell.length_b   1.000
_cell.length_c   1.000
_cell.angle_alpha   90.00
_cell.angle_beta   90.00
_cell.angle_gamma   90.00
#
_symmetry.space_group_name_H-M   'P 1'
#
loop_
_entity.id
_entity.type
_entity.pdbx_description
1 polymer ?
#
loop_
_entity_poly.entity_id
_entity_poly.type
_entity_poly.pdbx_seq_one_letter_code
_entity_poly.pdbx_strand_id
1 'polypeptide(L)'
;MEAGTAAGFQMWAVFVLIVVAFAVYVSERLPMELTSLGVICALLGFFHFFPVPGPRGDNQLDAARILEGFANPALIAVLALLVMGQGMIRTGVLERGAHRILD
;
A
#
# COMPACT_ATOMS: atom_id res chain seq x y z
N MET A 1 -34.69 1.64 1.80
CA MET A 1 -34.27 0.24 1.57
C MET A 1 -33.21 0.09 0.48
N GLU A 2 -32.83 1.14 -0.27
CA GLU A 2 -31.86 1.03 -1.38
C GLU A 2 -30.37 1.09 -0.96
N ALA A 3 -30.05 1.69 0.19
CA ALA A 3 -28.67 1.82 0.69
C ALA A 3 -28.00 0.47 1.04
N GLY A 4 -28.77 -0.56 1.38
CA GLY A 4 -28.24 -1.90 1.69
C GLY A 4 -27.68 -2.63 0.47
N THR A 5 -28.25 -2.40 -0.72
CA THR A 5 -27.81 -3.03 -1.97
C THR A 5 -26.53 -2.37 -2.50
N ALA A 6 -26.44 -1.04 -2.40
CA ALA A 6 -25.24 -0.30 -2.83
C ALA A 6 -24.00 -0.68 -2.00
N ALA A 7 -24.15 -0.74 -0.67
CA ALA A 7 -23.11 -1.22 0.24
C ALA A 7 -22.69 -2.67 -0.06
N GLY A 8 -23.68 -3.54 -0.35
CA GLY A 8 -23.41 -4.92 -0.76
C GLY A 8 -22.62 -5.00 -2.08
N PHE A 9 -22.97 -4.17 -3.07
CA PHE A 9 -22.25 -4.10 -4.34
C PHE A 9 -20.79 -3.65 -4.16
N GLN A 10 -20.56 -2.60 -3.39
CA GLN A 10 -19.21 -2.08 -3.11
C GLN A 10 -18.35 -3.13 -2.40
N MET A 11 -18.92 -3.84 -1.43
CA MET A 11 -18.23 -4.92 -0.71
C MET A 11 -17.84 -6.06 -1.64
N TRP A 12 -18.77 -6.54 -2.48
CA TRP A 12 -18.48 -7.60 -3.46
C TRP A 12 -17.46 -7.16 -4.51
N ALA A 13 -17.52 -5.90 -4.97
CA ALA A 13 -16.54 -5.35 -5.90
C ALA A 13 -15.12 -5.36 -5.29
N VAL A 14 -14.98 -4.97 -4.02
CA VAL A 14 -13.69 -5.03 -3.31
C VAL A 14 -13.21 -6.47 -3.14
N PHE A 15 -14.09 -7.43 -2.83
CA PHE A 15 -13.70 -8.84 -2.78
C PHE A 15 -13.20 -9.37 -4.11
N VAL A 16 -13.90 -9.07 -5.20
CA VAL A 16 -13.46 -9.43 -6.55
C VAL A 16 -12.09 -8.78 -6.84
N LEU A 17 -11.92 -7.51 -6.48
CA LEU A 17 -10.64 -6.82 -6.64
C LEU A 17 -9.52 -7.50 -5.85
N ILE A 18 -9.77 -7.94 -4.61
CA ILE A 18 -8.79 -8.66 -3.79
C ILE A 18 -8.39 -9.98 -4.46
N VAL A 19 -9.35 -10.75 -4.96
CA VAL A 19 -9.07 -12.02 -5.64
C VAL A 19 -8.26 -11.79 -6.92
N VAL A 20 -8.60 -10.76 -7.70
CA VAL A 20 -7.86 -10.37 -8.90
C VAL A 20 -6.44 -9.92 -8.54
N ALA A 21 -6.30 -9.07 -7.52
CA ALA A 21 -5.00 -8.62 -7.04
C ALA A 21 -4.12 -9.81 -6.62
N PHE A 22 -4.68 -10.75 -5.88
CA PHE A 22 -3.98 -11.95 -5.45
C PHE A 22 -3.54 -12.83 -6.63
N ALA A 23 -4.41 -13.02 -7.63
CA ALA A 23 -4.08 -13.73 -8.85
C ALA A 23 -2.94 -13.04 -9.62
N VAL A 24 -2.93 -11.70 -9.71
CA VAL A 24 -1.84 -10.94 -10.35
C VAL A 24 -0.54 -11.08 -9.55
N TYR A 25 -0.62 -11.02 -8.22
CA TYR A 25 0.53 -11.21 -7.33
C TYR A 25 1.19 -12.58 -7.50
N VAL A 26 0.39 -13.66 -7.50
CA VAL A 26 0.90 -15.04 -7.64
C VAL A 26 1.39 -15.33 -9.07
N SER A 27 0.86 -14.62 -10.07
CA SER A 27 1.27 -14.80 -11.47
C SER A 27 2.72 -14.35 -11.72
N GLU A 28 3.31 -13.53 -10.83
CA GLU A 28 4.68 -12.97 -10.94
C GLU A 28 5.00 -12.31 -12.30
N ARG A 29 3.99 -12.05 -13.14
CA ARG A 29 4.15 -11.47 -14.48
C ARG A 29 4.50 -9.99 -14.45
N LEU A 30 4.19 -9.30 -13.35
CA LEU A 30 4.42 -7.88 -13.16
C LEU A 30 5.27 -7.66 -11.89
N PRO A 31 6.13 -6.63 -11.85
CA PRO A 31 6.82 -6.23 -10.64
C PRO A 31 5.82 -6.00 -9.50
N MET A 32 6.20 -6.43 -8.30
CA MET A 32 5.38 -6.31 -7.10
C MET A 32 5.03 -4.84 -6.78
N GLU A 33 5.91 -3.90 -7.11
CA GLU A 33 5.63 -2.47 -6.95
C GLU A 33 4.50 -2.01 -7.88
N LEU A 34 4.53 -2.45 -9.14
CA LEU A 34 3.55 -2.05 -10.14
C LEU A 34 2.17 -2.65 -9.87
N THR A 35 2.15 -3.90 -9.40
CA THR A 35 0.91 -4.57 -8.98
C THR A 35 0.28 -3.85 -7.78
N SER A 36 1.09 -3.51 -6.77
CA SER A 36 0.62 -2.74 -5.61
C SER A 36 0.06 -1.38 -5.99
N LEU A 37 0.80 -0.63 -6.81
CA LEU A 37 0.39 0.67 -7.30
C LEU A 37 -0.92 0.56 -8.11
N GLY A 38 -1.02 -0.44 -8.98
CA GLY A 38 -2.22 -0.71 -9.77
C GLY A 38 -3.46 -0.97 -8.91
N VAL A 39 -3.33 -1.77 -7.84
CA VAL A 39 -4.43 -2.03 -6.90
C VAL A 39 -4.87 -0.74 -6.19
N ILE A 40 -3.92 0.08 -5.76
CA ILE A 40 -4.19 1.36 -5.11
C ILE A 40 -4.90 2.31 -6.08
N CYS A 41 -4.41 2.44 -7.31
CA CYS A 41 -5.05 3.24 -8.36
C CYS A 41 -6.47 2.75 -8.68
N ALA A 42 -6.68 1.44 -8.74
CA ALA A 42 -8.00 0.84 -8.95
C ALA A 42 -8.97 1.17 -7.81
N LEU A 43 -8.53 1.07 -6.55
CA LEU A 43 -9.32 1.47 -5.38
C LEU A 43 -9.67 2.96 -5.40
N LEU A 44 -8.68 3.82 -5.68
CA LEU A 44 -8.89 5.26 -5.78
C LEU A 44 -9.92 5.61 -6.86
N GLY A 45 -9.76 5.04 -8.06
CA GLY A 45 -10.70 5.24 -9.16
C GLY A 45 -12.09 4.74 -8.81
N PHE A 46 -12.21 3.52 -8.28
CA PHE A 46 -13.49 2.91 -7.95
C PHE A 46 -14.28 3.73 -6.92
N PHE A 47 -13.64 4.12 -5.80
CA PHE A 47 -14.32 4.89 -4.75
C PHE A 47 -14.50 6.38 -5.09
N HIS A 48 -13.76 6.90 -6.06
CA HIS A 48 -14.04 8.23 -6.62
C HIS A 48 -15.34 8.24 -7.43
N PHE A 49 -15.59 7.21 -8.25
CA PHE A 49 -16.83 7.10 -9.04
C PHE A 49 -18.02 6.54 -8.24
N PHE A 50 -17.77 5.64 -7.28
CA PHE A 50 -18.78 5.01 -6.43
C PHE A 50 -18.52 5.31 -4.96
N PRO A 51 -18.76 6.55 -4.50
CA PRO A 51 -18.48 6.96 -3.13
C PRO A 51 -19.32 6.19 -2.11
N VAL A 52 -18.76 5.95 -0.93
CA VAL A 52 -19.47 5.35 0.21
C VAL A 52 -20.04 6.47 1.06
N PRO A 53 -21.37 6.70 1.06
CA PRO A 53 -21.97 7.81 1.79
C PRO A 53 -21.73 7.65 3.30
N GLY A 54 -21.15 8.68 3.89
CA GLY A 54 -20.93 8.81 5.32
C GLY A 54 -22.13 9.39 6.05
N PRO A 55 -22.14 9.29 7.39
CA PRO A 55 -23.19 9.87 8.24
C PRO A 55 -23.37 11.38 8.05
N ARG A 56 -22.37 12.07 7.49
CA ARG A 56 -22.36 13.53 7.26
C ARG A 56 -22.39 13.92 5.77
N GLY A 57 -22.63 12.96 4.87
CA GLY A 57 -22.61 13.18 3.42
C GLY A 57 -21.19 13.23 2.83
N ASP A 58 -20.16 12.95 3.63
CA ASP A 58 -18.78 12.77 3.22
C ASP A 58 -18.54 11.37 2.64
N ASN A 59 -17.57 11.22 1.74
CA ASN A 59 -17.14 9.90 1.29
C ASN A 59 -16.29 9.24 2.38
N GLN A 60 -16.77 8.14 2.96
CA GLN A 60 -16.03 7.44 4.02
C GLN A 60 -14.72 6.83 3.52
N LEU A 61 -14.64 6.49 2.24
CA LEU A 61 -13.46 5.95 1.57
C LEU A 61 -12.94 6.91 0.50
N ASP A 62 -12.59 8.13 0.93
CA ASP A 62 -11.94 9.09 0.05
C ASP A 62 -10.45 8.77 -0.15
N ALA A 63 -9.83 9.37 -1.18
CA ALA A 63 -8.44 9.14 -1.55
C ALA A 63 -7.47 9.33 -0.39
N ALA A 64 -7.68 10.35 0.46
CA ALA A 64 -6.86 10.58 1.65
C ALA A 64 -6.87 9.38 2.61
N ARG A 65 -8.03 8.72 2.78
CA ARG A 65 -8.17 7.56 3.66
C ARG A 65 -7.53 6.31 3.07
N ILE A 66 -7.64 6.12 1.76
CA ILE A 66 -7.01 4.98 1.07
C ILE A 66 -5.48 5.13 1.09
N LEU A 67 -4.97 6.36 0.94
CA LEU A 67 -3.53 6.65 0.96
C LEU A 67 -2.94 6.73 2.38
N GLU A 68 -3.76 6.77 3.43
CA GLU A 68 -3.30 6.80 4.83
C GLU A 68 -2.39 5.61 5.18
N GLY A 69 -2.56 4.47 4.48
CA GLY A 69 -1.68 3.31 4.61
C GLY A 69 -0.21 3.59 4.30
N PHE A 70 0.11 4.58 3.46
CA PHE A 70 1.49 5.02 3.21
C PHE A 70 2.11 5.77 4.39
N ALA A 71 1.30 6.40 5.22
CA ALA A 71 1.74 7.07 6.46
C ALA A 71 1.90 6.09 7.64
N ASN A 72 1.82 4.78 7.38
CA ASN A 72 2.00 3.76 8.41
C ASN A 72 3.43 3.83 8.99
N PRO A 73 3.59 4.02 10.32
CA PRO A 73 4.90 4.12 10.95
C PRO A 73 5.79 2.88 10.72
N ALA A 74 5.19 1.70 10.50
CA ALA A 74 5.95 0.50 10.16
C ALA A 74 6.63 0.62 8.78
N LEU A 75 5.94 1.15 7.76
CA LEU A 75 6.53 1.36 6.44
C LEU A 75 7.66 2.40 6.51
N ILE A 76 7.43 3.48 7.27
CA ILE A 76 8.44 4.53 7.49
C ILE A 76 9.68 3.94 8.17
N ALA A 77 9.51 3.09 9.18
CA ALA A 77 10.62 2.43 9.87
C ALA A 77 11.41 1.51 8.94
N VAL A 78 10.74 0.70 8.11
CA VAL A 78 11.40 -0.17 7.13
C VAL A 78 12.20 0.67 6.12
N LEU A 79 11.61 1.73 5.58
CA LEU A 79 12.32 2.65 4.67
C LEU A 79 13.52 3.31 5.35
N ALA A 80 13.38 3.73 6.61
CA ALA A 80 14.48 4.31 7.37
C ALA A 80 15.64 3.31 7.58
N LEU A 81 15.33 2.05 7.89
CA LEU A 81 16.33 0.99 8.00
C LEU A 81 17.01 0.70 6.65
N LEU A 82 16.26 0.69 5.55
CA LEU A 82 16.82 0.53 4.21
C LEU A 82 17.78 1.68 3.88
N VAL A 83 17.37 2.94 4.11
CA VAL A 83 18.22 4.12 3.88
C VAL A 83 19.46 4.09 4.77
N MET A 84 19.33 3.73 6.05
CA MET A 84 20.45 3.57 6.97
C MET A 84 21.41 2.48 6.49
N GLY A 85 20.90 1.31 6.10
CA GLY A 85 21.70 0.22 5.55
C GLY A 85 22.50 0.64 4.32
N GLN A 86 21.85 1.29 3.36
CA GLN A 86 22.51 1.82 2.17
C GLN A 86 23.56 2.89 2.51
N GLY A 87 23.27 3.77 3.49
CA GLY A 87 24.21 4.78 3.98
C GLY A 87 25.47 4.19 4.62
N MET A 88 25.31 3.13 5.43
CA MET A 88 26.45 2.43 6.05
C MET A 88 27.34 1.73 5.02
N ILE A 89 26.74 1.09 4.01
CA ILE A 89 27.49 0.43 2.93
C ILE A 89 28.24 1.48 2.10
N ARG A 90 27.57 2.55 1.66
CA ARG A 90 28.17 3.58 0.79
C ARG A 90 29.30 4.37 1.45
N THR A 91 29.24 4.55 2.76
CA THR A 91 30.29 5.25 3.53
C THR A 91 31.49 4.34 3.83
N GLY A 92 31.36 3.02 3.64
CA GLY A 92 32.37 2.04 4.04
C GLY A 92 32.58 1.99 5.56
N VAL A 93 31.61 2.48 6.35
CA VAL A 93 31.72 2.47 7.82
C VAL A 93 31.75 1.04 8.35
N LEU A 94 31.04 0.14 7.67
CA LEU A 94 31.00 -1.28 8.00
C LEU A 94 32.38 -1.93 7.80
N GLU A 95 33.08 -1.62 6.71
CA GLU A 95 34.44 -2.09 6.43
C GLU A 95 35.46 -1.59 7.47
N ARG A 96 35.38 -0.29 7.82
CA ARG A 96 36.24 0.30 8.85
C ARG A 96 35.96 -0.28 10.25
N GLY A 97 34.69 -0.56 10.56
CA GLY A 97 34.30 -1.21 11.80
C GLY A 97 34.82 -2.63 11.88
N ALA A 98 34.68 -3.41 10.81
CA ALA A 98 35.16 -4.78 10.72
C ALA A 98 36.68 -4.87 10.93
N HIS A 99 37.46 -4.00 10.27
CA HIS A 99 38.92 -3.97 10.44
C HIS A 99 39.33 -3.65 11.89
N ARG A 100 38.60 -2.75 12.57
CA ARG A 100 38.90 -2.33 13.96
C ARG A 100 38.58 -3.39 15.01
N ILE A 101 37.76 -4.39 14.68
CA ILE A 101 37.40 -5.50 15.58
C ILE A 101 38.35 -6.68 15.40
N LEU A 102 38.96 -6.80 14.21
CA LEU A 102 39.93 -7.84 13.87
C LEU A 102 41.36 -7.53 14.34
N ASP A 103 41.65 -6.27 14.65
CA ASP A 103 42.87 -5.79 15.34
C ASP A 103 42.71 -5.85 16.87
#